data_AF-A0A7S4E0D1-F1
#
_entry.id   AF-A0A7S4E0D1-F1
#
_cell.length_a   1.000
_cell.length_b   1.000
_cell.length_c   1.000
_cell.angle_alpha   90.00
_cell.angle_beta   90.00
_cell.angle_gamma   90.00
#
_symmetry.space_group_name_H-M   'P 1'
#
loop_
_entity.id
_entity.type
_entity.pdbx_description
1 polymer ?
#
loop_
_entity_poly.entity_id
_entity_poly.type
_entity_poly.pdbx_seq_one_letter_code
_entity_poly.pdbx_strand_id
1 'polypeptide(L)'
;EACGYMVGRHDFRNFCKLDYINISRFERSLDAISVNEIGSLNTHLRLPVQVARTSSSAGEFGDGKEGTRSSDPDNLIEVTIQGNAFLWHQVRITIALLVMVGLGQESPSLVKDLLDMKKWPSKPNFKMASDVPLVLYDCLYRNVHFVYNLGVQARALSDMNWLWRKNAIKAQVCCVFQNRIFQNLIRCHPGDITEASSEEVSSKHLERERDYREFCIRGEQLKRKSKTKGKNKHIPLSQRAREKSYEERIRTLHGKKLKRQREQAEVSESYRQFHIDRELNRLKSAFVPPKNLYICTEPKEHERLKPKSGK
;
A
#
# COMPACT_ATOMS: atom_id res chain seq x y z
N GLU A 1 0.57 9.18 10.57
CA GLU A 1 1.16 10.39 9.97
C GLU A 1 1.43 10.24 8.47
N ALA A 2 2.39 9.41 8.05
CA ALA A 2 2.81 9.26 6.64
C ALA A 2 1.65 9.08 5.63
N CYS A 3 0.67 8.22 5.96
CA CYS A 3 -0.51 7.99 5.14
C CYS A 3 -1.32 9.28 4.87
N GLY A 4 -1.36 10.20 5.83
CA GLY A 4 -2.10 11.46 5.71
C GLY A 4 -1.56 12.37 4.60
N TYR A 5 -0.26 12.31 4.30
CA TYR A 5 0.32 13.06 3.18
C TYR A 5 -0.12 12.53 1.81
N MET A 6 -0.55 11.27 1.72
CA MET A 6 -0.92 10.63 0.46
C MET A 6 -2.39 10.84 0.09
N VAL A 7 -3.23 11.23 1.06
CA VAL A 7 -4.66 11.51 0.82
C VAL A 7 -4.81 12.75 -0.05
N GLY A 8 -5.76 12.71 -0.97
CA GLY A 8 -6.00 13.73 -1.97
C GLY A 8 -5.37 13.42 -3.32
N ARG A 9 -5.23 14.45 -4.15
CA ARG A 9 -4.77 14.34 -5.53
C ARG A 9 -3.29 14.67 -5.64
N HIS A 10 -2.50 13.69 -6.06
CA HIS A 10 -1.04 13.83 -6.19
C HIS A 10 -0.51 13.09 -7.42
N ASP A 11 0.70 13.44 -7.85
CA ASP A 11 1.46 12.64 -8.82
C ASP A 11 2.15 11.47 -8.12
N PHE A 12 1.76 10.24 -8.46
CA PHE A 12 2.25 9.01 -7.82
C PHE A 12 3.35 8.29 -8.61
N ARG A 13 4.11 8.97 -9.48
CA ARG A 13 5.23 8.36 -10.25
C ARG A 13 6.26 7.68 -9.38
N ASN A 14 6.60 8.28 -8.24
CA ASN A 14 7.55 7.72 -7.29
C ASN A 14 6.97 6.56 -6.47
N PHE A 15 5.67 6.29 -6.62
CA PHE A 15 4.94 5.24 -5.93
C PHE A 15 4.49 4.13 -6.85
N CYS A 16 4.89 4.12 -8.14
CA CYS A 16 4.48 3.11 -9.10
C CYS A 16 5.67 2.52 -9.86
N LYS A 17 5.43 1.45 -10.62
CA LYS A 17 6.32 1.08 -11.72
C LYS A 17 5.87 1.84 -12.97
N LEU A 18 6.75 2.69 -13.51
CA LEU A 18 6.41 3.53 -14.65
C LEU A 18 6.06 2.67 -15.88
N ASP A 19 4.78 2.69 -16.24
CA ASP A 19 4.30 2.25 -17.56
C ASP A 19 4.18 3.46 -18.50
N TYR A 20 5.34 4.01 -18.85
CA TYR A 20 5.46 5.24 -19.65
C TYR A 20 5.05 5.06 -21.12
N ILE A 21 4.71 3.82 -21.53
CA ILE A 21 4.20 3.55 -22.88
C ILE A 21 2.67 3.64 -22.88
N ASN A 22 2.00 3.10 -21.86
CA ASN A 22 0.54 3.08 -21.84
C ASN A 22 -0.07 4.21 -21.00
N ILE A 23 0.73 4.86 -20.15
CA ILE A 23 0.25 5.88 -19.21
C ILE A 23 1.04 7.17 -19.41
N SER A 24 0.33 8.24 -19.77
CA SER A 24 0.87 9.60 -19.84
C SER A 24 0.64 10.42 -18.56
N ARG A 25 -0.36 10.02 -17.75
CA ARG A 25 -0.77 10.75 -16.54
C ARG A 25 -0.71 9.87 -15.29
N PHE A 26 0.03 10.35 -14.31
CA PHE A 26 0.30 9.64 -13.06
C PHE A 26 -0.37 10.25 -11.84
N GLU A 27 -1.15 11.32 -12.04
CA GLU A 27 -2.01 11.84 -10.98
C GLU A 27 -3.09 10.81 -10.62
N ARG A 28 -3.25 10.54 -9.33
CA ARG A 28 -4.36 9.74 -8.77
C ARG A 28 -4.96 10.47 -7.57
N SER A 29 -6.18 10.08 -7.21
CA SER A 29 -6.84 10.58 -6.00
C SER A 29 -7.01 9.43 -5.03
N LEU A 30 -6.42 9.56 -3.85
CA LEU A 30 -6.67 8.65 -2.74
C LEU A 30 -7.65 9.32 -1.79
N ASP A 31 -8.74 8.63 -1.50
CA ASP A 31 -9.84 9.16 -0.70
C ASP A 31 -9.59 8.93 0.79
N ALA A 32 -9.07 7.74 1.14
CA ALA A 32 -8.77 7.37 2.51
C ALA A 32 -7.64 6.34 2.57
N ILE A 33 -6.86 6.39 3.65
CA ILE A 33 -5.91 5.34 4.02
C ILE A 33 -6.02 5.10 5.53
N SER A 34 -6.32 3.88 5.93
CA SER A 34 -6.38 3.47 7.34
C SER A 34 -5.35 2.41 7.65
N VAL A 35 -4.91 2.36 8.91
CA VAL A 35 -3.99 1.35 9.44
C VAL A 35 -4.62 0.78 10.70
N ASN A 36 -4.88 -0.53 10.70
CA ASN A 36 -5.58 -1.23 11.78
C ASN A 36 -4.72 -2.42 12.25
N GLU A 37 -4.69 -2.66 13.55
CA GLU A 37 -4.16 -3.93 14.09
C GLU A 37 -5.28 -4.97 14.04
N ILE A 38 -5.02 -6.12 13.39
CA ILE A 38 -5.98 -7.21 13.28
C ILE A 38 -5.76 -8.26 14.39
N GLY A 39 -4.56 -8.28 14.99
CA GLY A 39 -4.17 -9.27 15.99
C GLY A 39 -3.18 -10.29 15.44
N SER A 40 -2.76 -11.21 16.31
CA SER A 40 -1.75 -12.22 15.98
C SER A 40 -2.30 -13.37 15.14
N LEU A 41 -1.47 -13.93 14.26
CA LEU A 41 -1.73 -15.24 13.65
C LEU A 41 -1.91 -16.28 14.76
N ASN A 42 -3.16 -16.65 15.09
CA ASN A 42 -3.58 -17.72 16.01
C ASN A 42 -2.42 -18.35 16.82
N THR A 43 -1.96 -17.64 17.84
CA THR A 43 -0.70 -17.90 18.56
C THR A 43 -0.71 -19.13 19.46
N HIS A 44 -1.86 -19.81 19.59
CA HIS A 44 -1.99 -21.02 20.41
C HIS A 44 -1.16 -22.22 19.91
N LEU A 45 -0.49 -22.11 18.76
CA LEU A 45 0.30 -23.18 18.14
C LEU A 45 1.81 -22.95 18.19
N ARG A 46 2.29 -21.81 18.73
CA ARG A 46 3.72 -21.53 18.84
C ARG A 46 4.24 -21.92 20.22
N LEU A 47 5.11 -22.93 20.28
CA LEU A 47 5.95 -23.13 21.46
C LEU A 47 7.08 -22.10 21.44
N PRO A 48 7.31 -21.35 22.53
CA PRO A 48 8.46 -20.45 22.60
C PRO A 48 9.74 -21.27 22.50
N VAL A 49 10.54 -21.03 21.47
CA VAL A 49 11.96 -21.43 21.47
C VAL A 49 12.70 -20.42 22.35
N GLN A 50 12.50 -20.51 23.67
CA GLN A 50 13.47 -19.95 24.60
C GLN A 50 14.60 -20.97 24.68
N VAL A 51 15.68 -20.72 23.93
CA VAL A 51 16.96 -21.37 24.25
C VAL A 51 17.28 -20.93 25.67
N ALA A 52 17.20 -21.86 26.61
CA ALA A 52 17.46 -21.61 28.01
C ALA A 52 18.80 -20.87 28.13
N ARG A 53 18.76 -19.57 28.48
CA ARG A 53 19.94 -18.90 28.99
C ARG A 53 20.15 -19.52 30.36
N THR A 54 21.08 -20.44 30.46
CA THR A 54 21.62 -20.88 31.74
C THR A 54 22.41 -19.71 32.34
N SER A 55 21.71 -18.75 32.93
CA SER A 55 22.28 -17.85 33.91
C SER A 55 21.56 -18.10 35.22
N SER A 56 22.11 -19.05 35.96
CA SER A 56 21.85 -19.30 37.37
C SER A 56 22.02 -17.99 38.13
N SER A 57 20.92 -17.38 38.56
CA SER A 57 20.85 -16.65 39.83
C SER A 57 19.38 -16.47 40.21
N ALA A 58 18.98 -17.17 41.26
CA ALA A 58 17.76 -16.88 41.97
C ALA A 58 17.83 -15.45 42.52
N GLY A 59 16.85 -14.63 42.18
CA GLY A 59 16.76 -13.22 42.58
C GLY A 59 15.32 -12.74 42.47
N GLU A 60 14.63 -12.92 43.58
CA GLU A 60 13.45 -12.23 44.16
C GLU A 60 12.53 -11.35 43.29
N PHE A 61 11.23 -11.50 43.59
CA PHE A 61 10.11 -10.65 43.20
C PHE A 61 10.38 -9.16 43.46
N GLY A 62 10.32 -8.35 42.40
CA GLY A 62 10.42 -6.90 42.46
C GLY A 62 9.36 -6.23 41.57
N ASP A 63 8.64 -5.32 42.20
CA ASP A 63 7.46 -4.57 41.80
C ASP A 63 7.62 -3.66 40.55
N GLY A 64 6.50 -3.44 39.87
CA GLY A 64 6.18 -2.32 38.98
C GLY A 64 7.27 -1.70 38.08
N LYS A 65 7.44 -2.24 36.87
CA LYS A 65 7.74 -1.41 35.68
C LYS A 65 6.85 -1.87 34.53
N GLU A 66 5.99 -0.96 34.06
CA GLU A 66 5.16 -1.13 32.86
C GLU A 66 5.99 -1.76 31.73
N GLY A 67 5.60 -2.99 31.41
CA GLY A 67 6.35 -3.86 30.53
C GLY A 67 6.53 -3.23 29.16
N THR A 68 7.77 -3.25 28.68
CA THR A 68 8.09 -3.43 27.27
C THR A 68 7.10 -4.44 26.69
N ARG A 69 6.10 -3.98 25.93
CA ARG A 69 5.18 -4.85 25.18
C ARG A 69 6.07 -5.78 24.37
N SER A 70 6.12 -7.07 24.73
CA SER A 70 6.72 -8.08 23.88
C SER A 70 5.84 -8.16 22.63
N SER A 71 6.17 -7.37 21.61
CA SER A 71 5.40 -7.31 20.38
C SER A 71 5.46 -8.70 19.75
N ASP A 72 4.33 -9.38 19.73
CA ASP A 72 4.18 -10.65 19.04
C ASP A 72 4.66 -10.48 17.59
N PRO A 73 5.70 -11.20 17.14
CA PRO A 73 6.22 -11.05 15.77
C PRO A 73 5.20 -11.45 14.71
N ASP A 74 4.14 -12.15 15.11
CA ASP A 74 3.07 -12.64 14.24
C ASP A 74 1.83 -11.71 14.25
N ASN A 75 1.93 -10.53 14.87
CA ASN A 75 0.88 -9.52 14.85
C ASN A 75 0.68 -8.97 13.42
N LEU A 76 -0.55 -8.99 12.95
CA LEU A 76 -0.92 -8.51 11.63
C LEU A 76 -1.43 -7.06 11.70
N ILE A 77 -0.92 -6.28 10.75
CA ILE A 77 -1.38 -4.92 10.48
C ILE A 77 -2.06 -4.91 9.12
N GLU A 78 -3.30 -4.44 9.10
CA GLU A 78 -4.03 -4.14 7.88
C GLU A 78 -3.82 -2.68 7.49
N VAL A 79 -3.55 -2.47 6.20
CA VAL A 79 -3.55 -1.14 5.61
C VAL A 79 -4.58 -1.11 4.49
N THR A 80 -5.65 -0.37 4.69
CA THR A 80 -6.71 -0.21 3.69
C THR A 80 -6.46 1.09 2.93
N ILE A 81 -6.35 0.99 1.60
CA ILE A 81 -6.16 2.15 0.71
C ILE A 81 -7.38 2.26 -0.20
N GLN A 82 -8.10 3.36 -0.09
CA GLN A 82 -9.22 3.71 -0.94
C GLN A 82 -8.83 4.83 -1.90
N GLY A 83 -9.20 4.70 -3.16
CA GLY A 83 -8.98 5.73 -4.17
C GLY A 83 -9.69 5.43 -5.47
N ASN A 84 -9.68 6.39 -6.38
CA ASN A 84 -10.40 6.29 -7.64
C ASN A 84 -9.82 5.27 -8.63
N ALA A 85 -8.49 5.17 -8.67
CA ALA A 85 -7.74 4.24 -9.49
C ALA A 85 -6.30 4.14 -8.98
N PHE A 86 -5.64 3.02 -9.27
CA PHE A 86 -4.25 2.78 -8.90
C PHE A 86 -3.37 2.59 -10.14
N LEU A 87 -2.16 3.16 -10.10
CA LEU A 87 -1.11 2.90 -11.08
C LEU A 87 -0.53 1.50 -10.91
N TRP A 88 0.23 1.05 -11.92
CA TRP A 88 0.88 -0.26 -11.87
C TRP A 88 1.81 -0.39 -10.65
N HIS A 89 1.53 -1.40 -9.82
CA HIS A 89 2.19 -1.67 -8.54
C HIS A 89 2.10 -0.54 -7.48
N GLN A 90 1.17 0.41 -7.62
CA GLN A 90 1.09 1.57 -6.72
C GLN A 90 0.96 1.19 -5.25
N VAL A 91 0.02 0.29 -4.95
CA VAL A 91 -0.26 -0.17 -3.59
C VAL A 91 0.95 -0.85 -2.98
N ARG A 92 1.58 -1.80 -3.68
CA ARG A 92 2.74 -2.56 -3.16
C ARG A 92 3.95 -1.67 -2.88
N ILE A 93 4.19 -0.64 -3.70
CA ILE A 93 5.29 0.31 -3.50
C ILE A 93 4.97 1.24 -2.33
N THR A 94 3.71 1.68 -2.21
CA THR A 94 3.22 2.45 -1.06
C THR A 94 3.44 1.68 0.24
N ILE A 95 3.00 0.42 0.31
CA ILE A 95 3.20 -0.43 1.50
C ILE A 95 4.68 -0.61 1.82
N ALA A 96 5.55 -0.82 0.83
CA ALA A 96 6.99 -0.93 1.08
C ALA A 96 7.56 0.33 1.75
N LEU A 97 7.13 1.52 1.32
CA LEU A 97 7.55 2.77 1.94
C LEU A 97 6.99 2.94 3.35
N LEU A 98 5.71 2.64 3.55
CA LEU A 98 5.07 2.71 4.87
C LEU A 98 5.72 1.75 5.86
N VAL A 99 6.13 0.55 5.43
CA VAL A 99 6.89 -0.38 6.28
C VAL A 99 8.25 0.20 6.66
N MET A 100 8.99 0.81 5.73
CA MET A 100 10.27 1.48 6.05
C MET A 100 10.07 2.62 7.06
N VAL A 101 8.99 3.39 6.93
CA VAL A 101 8.62 4.42 7.91
C VAL A 101 8.26 3.81 9.27
N GLY A 102 7.43 2.77 9.30
CA GLY A 102 7.02 2.08 10.52
C GLY A 102 8.18 1.41 11.26
N LEU A 103 9.22 0.98 10.54
CA LEU A 103 10.47 0.46 11.10
C LEU A 103 11.44 1.57 11.57
N GLY A 104 11.07 2.85 11.44
CA GLY A 104 11.94 4.00 11.76
C GLY A 104 13.13 4.17 10.81
N GLN A 105 13.11 3.50 9.66
CA GLN A 105 14.18 3.56 8.67
C GLN A 105 14.09 4.80 7.77
N GLU A 106 12.90 5.36 7.64
CA GLU A 106 12.63 6.58 6.88
C GLU A 106 11.68 7.50 7.66
N SER A 107 11.80 8.81 7.46
CA SER A 107 10.90 9.78 8.07
C SER A 107 9.53 9.78 7.39
N PRO A 108 8.41 9.95 8.12
CA PRO A 108 7.09 10.18 7.52
C PRO A 108 7.05 11.32 6.50
N SER A 109 7.83 12.38 6.72
CA SER A 109 7.93 13.54 5.81
C SER A 109 8.51 13.19 4.43
N LEU A 110 9.26 12.09 4.32
CA LEU A 110 9.78 11.63 3.03
C LEU A 110 8.65 11.26 2.05
N VAL A 111 7.50 10.80 2.56
CA VAL A 111 6.33 10.52 1.71
C VAL A 111 5.86 11.78 1.00
N LYS A 112 5.77 12.90 1.73
CA LYS A 112 5.43 14.21 1.18
C LYS A 112 6.44 14.65 0.12
N ASP A 113 7.73 14.46 0.41
CA ASP A 113 8.80 14.80 -0.52
C ASP A 113 8.71 13.99 -1.83
N LEU A 114 8.41 12.69 -1.75
CA LEU A 114 8.30 11.82 -2.92
C LEU A 114 7.07 12.11 -3.78
N LEU A 115 6.05 12.80 -3.24
CA LEU A 115 4.90 13.28 -4.00
C LEU A 115 5.20 14.60 -4.74
N ASP A 116 6.26 15.32 -4.35
CA ASP A 116 6.71 16.54 -5.01
C ASP A 116 7.69 16.22 -6.14
N MET A 117 7.19 16.24 -7.37
CA MET A 117 7.98 15.97 -8.57
C MET A 117 9.04 17.04 -8.88
N LYS A 118 8.96 18.25 -8.30
CA LYS A 118 10.03 19.27 -8.43
C LYS A 118 11.22 18.90 -7.56
N LYS A 119 10.96 18.41 -6.34
CA LYS A 119 12.00 17.98 -5.40
C LYS A 119 12.55 16.59 -5.74
N TRP A 120 11.66 15.68 -6.15
CA TRP A 120 11.95 14.30 -6.47
C TRP A 120 11.45 13.93 -7.88
N PRO A 121 12.20 14.31 -8.94
CA PRO A 121 11.79 14.05 -10.33
C PRO A 121 11.79 12.55 -10.68
N SER A 122 12.43 11.70 -9.87
CA SER A 122 12.50 10.28 -10.11
C SER A 122 12.56 9.45 -8.82
N LYS A 123 12.04 8.22 -8.96
CA LYS A 123 11.85 7.27 -7.88
C LYS A 123 13.20 6.73 -7.39
N PRO A 124 13.51 6.79 -6.07
CA PRO A 124 14.67 6.08 -5.54
C PRO A 124 14.50 4.56 -5.69
N ASN A 125 15.59 3.84 -5.83
CA ASN A 125 15.52 2.39 -6.01
C ASN A 125 15.19 1.69 -4.67
N PHE A 126 14.01 1.06 -4.62
CA PHE A 126 13.63 0.15 -3.55
C PHE A 126 12.63 -0.89 -4.04
N LYS A 127 12.64 -2.04 -3.35
CA LYS A 127 11.79 -3.18 -3.69
C LYS A 127 10.37 -2.95 -3.16
N MET A 128 9.38 -3.26 -4.00
CA MET A 128 7.98 -3.25 -3.62
C MET A 128 7.66 -4.37 -2.62
N ALA A 129 6.57 -4.21 -1.87
CA ALA A 129 6.12 -5.20 -0.89
C ALA A 129 5.69 -6.51 -1.56
N SER A 130 5.61 -7.59 -0.78
CA SER A 130 5.01 -8.85 -1.22
C SER A 130 3.59 -8.65 -1.80
N ASP A 131 3.20 -9.44 -2.78
CA ASP A 131 1.82 -9.51 -3.29
C ASP A 131 0.94 -10.43 -2.46
N VAL A 132 1.54 -11.36 -1.72
CA VAL A 132 0.82 -12.35 -0.91
C VAL A 132 -0.32 -11.76 -0.06
N PRO A 133 -0.13 -10.64 0.68
CA PRO A 133 -1.19 -10.09 1.52
C PRO A 133 -2.14 -9.11 0.79
N LEU A 134 -1.98 -8.90 -0.52
CA LEU A 134 -2.77 -7.90 -1.24
C LEU A 134 -4.14 -8.47 -1.64
N VAL A 135 -5.21 -7.82 -1.15
CA VAL A 135 -6.59 -8.20 -1.44
C VAL A 135 -7.33 -7.01 -2.06
N LEU A 136 -8.00 -7.24 -3.20
CA LEU A 136 -9.04 -6.33 -3.69
C LEU A 136 -10.36 -6.74 -3.03
N TYR A 137 -10.82 -5.92 -2.09
CA TYR A 137 -12.00 -6.25 -1.29
C TYR A 137 -13.29 -5.59 -1.79
N ASP A 138 -13.22 -4.34 -2.27
CA ASP A 138 -14.41 -3.58 -2.67
C ASP A 138 -14.15 -2.69 -3.90
N CYS A 139 -15.22 -2.39 -4.63
CA CYS A 139 -15.22 -1.53 -5.81
C CYS A 139 -16.44 -0.60 -5.78
N LEU A 140 -16.19 0.71 -5.81
CA LEU A 140 -17.23 1.73 -5.75
C LEU A 140 -17.54 2.27 -7.15
N TYR A 141 -18.82 2.26 -7.53
CA TYR A 141 -19.29 2.80 -8.80
C TYR A 141 -20.45 3.77 -8.55
N ARG A 142 -20.38 4.95 -9.16
CA ARG A 142 -21.46 5.94 -9.05
C ARG A 142 -22.71 5.43 -9.75
N ASN A 143 -23.85 5.47 -9.07
CA ASN A 143 -25.16 5.06 -9.58
C ASN A 143 -25.24 3.58 -10.01
N VAL A 144 -24.39 2.72 -9.45
CA VAL A 144 -24.48 1.27 -9.62
C VAL A 144 -24.72 0.67 -8.25
N HIS A 145 -25.80 -0.09 -8.13
CA HIS A 145 -26.13 -0.82 -6.92
C HIS A 145 -25.81 -2.30 -7.15
N PHE A 146 -24.82 -2.82 -6.43
CA PHE A 146 -24.52 -4.25 -6.47
C PHE A 146 -25.66 -5.03 -5.81
N VAL A 147 -26.12 -6.08 -6.49
CA VAL A 147 -27.10 -7.01 -5.95
C VAL A 147 -26.37 -8.25 -5.45
N TYR A 148 -26.52 -8.54 -4.15
CA TYR A 148 -25.92 -9.72 -3.53
C TYR A 148 -26.86 -10.91 -3.66
N ASN A 149 -26.40 -11.96 -4.34
CA ASN A 149 -27.14 -13.20 -4.48
C ASN A 149 -26.69 -14.21 -3.40
N LEU A 150 -27.65 -14.73 -2.62
CA LEU A 150 -27.37 -15.68 -1.53
C LEU A 150 -26.60 -16.92 -1.98
N GLY A 151 -26.98 -17.53 -3.11
CA GLY A 151 -26.32 -18.73 -3.64
C GLY A 151 -24.86 -18.46 -4.05
N VAL A 152 -24.60 -17.30 -4.65
CA VAL A 152 -23.24 -16.87 -5.02
C VAL A 152 -22.39 -16.61 -3.77
N GLN A 153 -22.94 -15.91 -2.77
CA GLN A 153 -22.24 -15.65 -1.51
C GLN A 153 -21.93 -16.93 -0.74
N ALA A 154 -22.88 -17.86 -0.65
CA ALA A 154 -22.68 -19.15 -0.02
C ALA A 154 -21.57 -19.98 -0.71
N ARG A 155 -21.53 -19.96 -2.05
CA ARG A 155 -20.48 -20.65 -2.82
C ARG A 155 -19.11 -20.00 -2.60
N ALA A 156 -19.02 -18.67 -2.68
CA ALA A 156 -17.78 -17.94 -2.41
C ALA A 156 -17.25 -18.21 -0.99
N LEU A 157 -18.14 -18.24 0.01
CA LEU A 157 -17.80 -18.60 1.38
C LEU A 157 -17.29 -20.05 1.48
N SER A 158 -17.92 -20.99 0.76
CA SER A 158 -17.46 -22.38 0.71
C SER A 158 -16.07 -22.50 0.09
N ASP A 159 -15.79 -21.79 -0.99
CA ASP A 159 -14.47 -21.78 -1.65
C ASP A 159 -13.39 -21.21 -0.73
N MET A 160 -13.70 -20.12 -0.01
CA MET A 160 -12.80 -19.53 0.99
C MET A 160 -12.57 -20.48 2.17
N ASN A 161 -13.61 -21.16 2.65
CA ASN A 161 -13.49 -22.17 3.70
C ASN A 161 -12.60 -23.34 3.26
N TRP A 162 -12.72 -23.79 2.01
CA TRP A 162 -11.85 -24.83 1.46
C TRP A 162 -10.38 -24.39 1.43
N LEU A 163 -10.11 -23.19 0.92
CA LEU A 163 -8.76 -22.62 0.88
C LEU A 163 -8.18 -22.46 2.28
N TRP A 164 -8.98 -21.95 3.22
CA TRP A 164 -8.59 -21.83 4.62
C TRP A 164 -8.26 -23.18 5.23
N ARG A 165 -9.15 -24.18 5.13
CA ARG A 165 -8.94 -25.54 5.67
C ARG A 165 -7.65 -26.16 5.13
N LYS A 166 -7.41 -26.07 3.83
CA LYS A 166 -6.19 -26.59 3.20
C LYS A 166 -4.93 -25.98 3.80
N ASN A 167 -4.92 -24.67 4.06
CA ASN A 167 -3.77 -23.99 4.65
C ASN A 167 -3.68 -24.23 6.17
N ALA A 168 -4.81 -24.31 6.87
CA ALA A 168 -4.87 -24.63 8.29
C ALA A 168 -4.33 -26.04 8.58
N ILE A 169 -4.67 -27.04 7.75
CA ILE A 169 -4.11 -28.40 7.87
C ILE A 169 -2.59 -28.38 7.70
N LYS A 170 -2.07 -27.66 6.69
CA LYS A 170 -0.63 -27.53 6.47
C LYS A 170 0.06 -26.89 7.68
N ALA A 171 -0.51 -25.80 8.21
CA ALA A 171 0.00 -25.13 9.40
C ALA A 171 -0.02 -26.07 10.63
N GLN A 172 -1.11 -26.82 10.82
CA GLN A 172 -1.26 -27.76 11.92
C GLN A 172 -0.25 -28.91 11.85
N VAL A 173 -0.02 -29.47 10.65
CA VAL A 173 1.02 -30.49 10.44
C VAL A 173 2.38 -29.94 10.87
N CYS A 174 2.74 -28.73 10.43
CA CYS A 174 3.98 -28.08 10.87
C CYS A 174 4.03 -27.92 12.41
N CYS A 175 2.94 -27.51 13.05
CA CYS A 175 2.87 -27.39 14.51
C CYS A 175 3.08 -28.74 15.22
N VAL A 176 2.43 -29.83 14.76
CA VAL A 176 2.61 -31.17 15.34
C VAL A 176 4.08 -31.60 15.28
N PHE A 177 4.74 -31.40 14.12
CA PHE A 177 6.15 -31.71 13.98
C PHE A 177 7.03 -30.82 14.87
N GLN A 178 6.75 -29.52 14.95
CA GLN A 178 7.46 -28.59 15.85
C GLN A 178 7.36 -29.04 17.30
N ASN A 179 6.17 -29.41 17.78
CA ASN A 179 5.96 -29.91 19.14
C ASN A 179 6.77 -31.18 19.41
N ARG A 180 6.82 -32.10 18.43
CA ARG A 180 7.63 -33.31 18.56
C ARG A 180 9.13 -33.01 18.62
N ILE A 181 9.61 -32.09 17.80
CA ILE A 181 11.01 -31.65 17.84
C ILE A 181 11.32 -30.99 19.18
N PHE A 182 10.43 -30.14 19.70
CA PHE A 182 10.59 -29.51 21.01
C PHE A 182 10.67 -30.54 22.14
N GLN A 183 9.82 -31.56 22.13
CA GLN A 183 9.87 -32.66 23.10
C GLN A 183 11.19 -33.44 23.02
N ASN A 184 11.74 -33.61 21.81
CA ASN A 184 13.06 -34.23 21.66
C ASN A 184 14.19 -33.35 22.22
N LEU A 185 14.09 -32.03 22.10
CA LEU A 185 15.08 -31.10 22.69
C LEU A 185 15.17 -31.24 24.21
N ILE A 186 14.04 -31.44 24.89
CA ILE A 186 14.01 -31.66 26.36
C ILE A 186 14.79 -32.93 26.75
N ARG A 187 14.88 -33.91 25.84
CA ARG A 187 15.57 -35.19 26.07
C ARG A 187 17.05 -35.17 25.73
N CYS A 188 17.57 -34.11 25.13
CA CYS A 188 19.00 -33.98 24.82
C CYS A 188 19.81 -33.88 26.13
N HIS A 189 20.90 -34.64 26.25
CA HIS A 189 21.76 -34.53 27.42
C HIS A 189 22.65 -33.28 27.33
N PRO A 190 23.03 -32.67 28.47
CA PRO A 190 23.94 -31.52 28.47
C PRO A 190 25.27 -31.78 27.75
N GLY A 191 25.75 -33.03 27.76
CA GLY A 191 26.97 -33.45 27.05
C GLY A 191 26.83 -33.54 25.52
N ASP A 192 25.60 -33.53 24.99
CA ASP A 192 25.35 -33.53 23.53
C ASP A 192 25.47 -32.11 22.93
N ILE A 193 25.45 -31.08 23.79
CA ILE A 193 25.53 -29.67 23.40
C ILE A 193 26.97 -29.20 23.59
N THR A 194 27.75 -29.17 22.52
CA THR A 194 29.05 -28.49 22.52
C THR A 194 28.83 -26.97 22.46
N GLU A 195 29.70 -26.18 23.08
CA GLU A 195 29.61 -24.70 23.03
C GLU A 195 29.60 -24.19 21.58
N ALA A 196 30.40 -24.81 20.71
CA ALA A 196 30.41 -24.53 19.28
C ALA A 196 29.07 -24.82 18.58
N SER A 197 28.35 -25.88 18.96
CA SER A 197 27.04 -26.19 18.37
C SER A 197 25.95 -25.24 18.85
N SER A 198 26.00 -24.80 20.12
CA SER A 198 25.05 -23.84 20.68
C SER A 198 25.12 -22.47 20.00
N GLU A 199 26.33 -21.91 19.84
CA GLU A 199 26.52 -20.62 19.17
C GLU A 199 26.15 -20.66 17.68
N GLU A 200 26.51 -21.75 16.98
CA GLU A 200 26.19 -21.93 15.57
C GLU A 200 24.67 -22.09 15.35
N VAL A 201 23.97 -22.85 16.21
CA VAL A 201 22.51 -23.04 16.14
C VAL A 201 21.76 -21.74 16.43
N SER A 202 22.17 -20.99 17.47
CA SER A 202 21.57 -19.70 17.82
C SER A 202 21.73 -18.68 16.68
N SER A 203 22.93 -18.60 16.10
CA SER A 203 23.23 -17.71 14.97
C SER A 203 22.38 -18.05 13.73
N LYS A 204 22.28 -19.34 13.37
CA LYS A 204 21.45 -19.80 12.24
C LYS A 204 19.96 -19.57 12.48
N HIS A 205 19.48 -19.68 13.72
CA HIS A 205 18.08 -19.41 14.06
C HIS A 205 17.74 -17.92 13.87
N LEU A 206 18.58 -17.01 14.40
CA LEU A 206 18.41 -15.56 14.22
C LEU A 206 18.46 -15.14 12.75
N GLU A 207 19.32 -15.75 11.95
CA GLU A 207 19.36 -15.53 10.49
C GLU A 207 18.04 -15.95 9.83
N ARG A 208 17.47 -17.11 10.19
CA ARG A 208 16.19 -17.59 9.64
C ARG A 208 15.01 -16.72 10.03
N GLU A 209 14.93 -16.28 11.27
CA GLU A 209 13.88 -15.36 11.74
C GLU A 209 13.93 -14.02 11.01
N ARG A 210 15.14 -13.50 10.78
CA ARG A 210 15.34 -12.29 9.97
C ARG A 210 14.90 -12.50 8.52
N ASP A 211 15.27 -13.63 7.91
CA ASP A 211 14.86 -13.97 6.55
C ASP A 211 13.34 -14.11 6.44
N TYR A 212 12.67 -14.64 7.45
CA TYR A 212 11.21 -14.76 7.50
C TYR A 212 10.53 -13.39 7.55
N ARG A 213 10.97 -12.49 8.43
CA ARG A 213 10.45 -11.10 8.47
C ARG A 213 10.64 -10.38 7.14
N GLU A 214 11.82 -10.52 6.56
CA GLU A 214 12.15 -9.96 5.25
C GLU A 214 11.26 -10.56 4.14
N PHE A 215 10.99 -11.87 4.20
CA PHE A 215 10.08 -12.56 3.30
C PHE A 215 8.64 -12.07 3.44
N CYS A 216 8.12 -11.89 4.65
CA CYS A 216 6.77 -11.37 4.88
C CYS A 216 6.61 -9.96 4.28
N ILE A 217 7.65 -9.13 4.37
CA ILE A 217 7.63 -7.76 3.82
C ILE A 217 7.86 -7.77 2.30
N ARG A 218 8.81 -8.56 1.78
CA ARG A 218 9.36 -8.42 0.41
C ARG A 218 9.12 -9.63 -0.50
N GLY A 219 8.48 -10.69 -0.03
CA GLY A 219 8.10 -11.90 -0.77
C GLY A 219 9.27 -12.76 -1.30
N GLU A 220 8.93 -13.77 -2.11
CA GLU A 220 9.82 -14.82 -2.65
C GLU A 220 11.04 -14.34 -3.44
N GLN A 221 11.14 -13.06 -3.80
CA GLN A 221 12.29 -12.59 -4.58
C GLN A 221 13.62 -12.53 -3.80
N LEU A 222 13.63 -12.98 -2.54
CA LEU A 222 14.86 -13.39 -1.87
C LEU A 222 15.28 -14.76 -2.44
N LYS A 223 15.90 -14.76 -3.62
CA LYS A 223 16.72 -15.92 -3.99
C LYS A 223 17.72 -16.11 -2.85
N ARG A 224 17.75 -17.32 -2.27
CA ARG A 224 18.70 -17.75 -1.23
C ARG A 224 20.14 -17.48 -1.68
N LYS A 225 20.60 -16.24 -1.55
CA LYS A 225 22.01 -15.90 -1.74
C LYS A 225 22.67 -16.19 -0.41
N SER A 226 23.29 -17.36 -0.35
CA SER A 226 24.19 -17.70 0.75
C SER A 226 25.28 -16.64 0.88
N LYS A 227 25.61 -16.29 2.12
CA LYS A 227 26.85 -15.62 2.55
C LYS A 227 27.08 -14.21 1.98
N THR A 228 26.64 -13.21 2.74
CA THR A 228 27.49 -12.05 2.97
C THR A 228 27.36 -11.65 4.43
N LYS A 229 28.41 -11.95 5.21
CA LYS A 229 28.63 -11.44 6.57
C LYS A 229 28.82 -9.93 6.48
N GLY A 230 27.71 -9.20 6.52
CA GLY A 230 27.69 -7.77 6.64
C GLY A 230 26.33 -7.39 7.16
N LYS A 231 26.26 -6.66 8.27
CA LYS A 231 25.04 -5.94 8.65
C LYS A 231 24.71 -5.06 7.44
N ASN A 232 23.76 -5.47 6.59
CA ASN A 232 23.24 -4.60 5.54
C ASN A 232 22.51 -3.48 6.27
N LYS A 233 23.28 -2.46 6.66
CA LYS A 233 22.78 -1.24 7.25
C LYS A 233 21.79 -0.68 6.24
N HIS A 234 20.57 -0.36 6.70
CA HIS A 234 19.61 0.31 5.84
C HIS A 234 20.25 1.57 5.26
N ILE A 235 20.26 1.65 3.93
CA ILE A 235 20.71 2.84 3.21
C ILE A 235 19.47 3.72 3.02
N PRO A 236 19.42 4.94 3.56
CA PRO A 236 18.29 5.85 3.38
C PRO A 236 17.94 6.06 1.90
N LEU A 237 16.66 6.19 1.57
CA LEU A 237 16.20 6.36 0.18
C LEU A 237 16.83 7.58 -0.52
N SER A 238 17.18 8.63 0.23
CA SER A 238 17.92 9.80 -0.26
C SER A 238 19.31 9.49 -0.82
N GLN A 239 19.93 8.41 -0.36
CA GLN A 239 21.29 8.01 -0.74
C GLN A 239 21.31 6.92 -1.82
N ARG A 240 20.14 6.43 -2.24
CA ARG A 240 20.05 5.36 -3.24
C ARG A 240 20.08 5.93 -4.65
N ALA A 241 20.60 5.12 -5.57
CA ALA A 241 20.45 5.38 -7.01
C ALA A 241 18.96 5.53 -7.36
N ARG A 242 18.66 6.47 -8.25
CA ARG A 242 17.30 6.72 -8.73
C ARG A 242 17.05 6.04 -10.07
N GLU A 243 15.80 5.70 -10.33
CA GLU A 243 15.37 5.23 -11.64
C GLU A 243 15.41 6.37 -12.66
N LYS A 244 15.47 6.04 -13.96
CA LYS A 244 15.26 7.03 -15.03
C LYS A 244 13.89 7.67 -14.88
N SER A 245 13.83 9.00 -15.00
CA SER A 245 12.58 9.75 -14.96
C SER A 245 11.69 9.38 -16.15
N TYR A 246 10.41 9.73 -16.08
CA TYR A 246 9.53 9.51 -17.22
C TYR A 246 9.96 10.32 -18.43
N GLU A 247 10.35 11.59 -18.25
CA GLU A 247 10.81 12.47 -19.32
C GLU A 247 12.00 11.83 -20.06
N GLU A 248 12.95 11.28 -19.30
CA GLU A 248 14.08 10.53 -19.86
C GLU A 248 13.63 9.29 -20.62
N ARG A 249 12.69 8.51 -20.06
CA ARG A 249 12.18 7.29 -20.71
C ARG A 249 11.43 7.60 -22.01
N ILE A 250 10.63 8.67 -22.04
CA ILE A 250 9.90 9.12 -23.23
C ILE A 250 10.87 9.56 -24.33
N ARG A 251 11.94 10.28 -24.00
CA ARG A 251 12.95 10.71 -25.00
C ARG A 251 13.64 9.53 -25.69
N THR A 252 13.72 8.38 -25.03
CA THR A 252 14.31 7.15 -25.59
C THR A 252 13.32 6.30 -26.39
N LEU A 253 12.04 6.68 -26.47
CA LEU A 253 11.04 5.94 -27.25
C LEU A 253 11.17 6.23 -28.74
N HIS A 254 11.20 5.17 -29.54
CA HIS A 254 11.22 5.25 -31.00
C HIS A 254 10.33 4.16 -31.62
N GLY A 255 10.05 4.31 -32.92
CA GLY A 255 9.32 3.32 -33.73
C GLY A 255 7.93 3.00 -33.18
N LYS A 256 7.58 1.70 -33.18
CA LYS A 256 6.25 1.20 -32.77
C LYS A 256 5.87 1.61 -31.34
N LYS A 257 6.83 1.68 -30.41
CA LYS A 257 6.56 2.04 -29.01
C LYS A 257 6.18 3.51 -28.86
N LEU A 258 6.86 4.40 -29.58
CA LEU A 258 6.52 5.83 -29.58
C LEU A 258 5.13 6.07 -30.19
N LYS A 259 4.81 5.38 -31.28
CA LYS A 259 3.48 5.45 -31.91
C LYS A 259 2.39 5.04 -30.91
N ARG A 260 2.54 3.88 -30.27
CA ARG A 260 1.61 3.40 -29.23
C ARG A 260 1.46 4.40 -28.07
N GLN A 261 2.56 5.01 -27.64
CA GLN A 261 2.51 5.99 -26.54
C GLN A 261 1.72 7.24 -26.92
N ARG A 262 1.86 7.74 -28.15
CA ARG A 262 1.07 8.89 -28.65
C ARG A 262 -0.41 8.53 -28.73
N GLU A 263 -0.73 7.38 -29.30
CA GLU A 263 -2.12 6.88 -29.38
C GLU A 263 -2.77 6.78 -27.99
N GLN A 264 -2.06 6.20 -27.01
CA GLN A 264 -2.58 6.09 -25.64
C GLN A 264 -2.74 7.46 -24.96
N ALA A 265 -1.83 8.41 -25.23
CA ALA A 265 -1.96 9.77 -24.73
C ALA A 265 -3.18 10.48 -25.33
N GLU A 266 -3.42 10.33 -26.63
CA GLU A 266 -4.59 10.89 -27.33
C GLU A 266 -5.90 10.32 -26.81
N VAL A 267 -5.98 8.98 -26.64
CA VAL A 267 -7.16 8.32 -26.07
C VAL A 267 -7.46 8.81 -24.65
N SER A 268 -6.41 8.94 -23.82
CA SER A 268 -6.54 9.44 -22.45
C SER A 268 -7.06 10.88 -22.40
N GLU A 269 -6.56 11.75 -23.28
CA GLU A 269 -7.01 13.15 -23.36
C GLU A 269 -8.44 13.27 -23.88
N SER A 270 -8.80 12.47 -24.91
CA SER A 270 -10.16 12.40 -25.43
C SER A 270 -11.16 11.97 -24.35
N TYR A 271 -10.85 10.92 -23.58
CA TYR A 271 -11.69 10.46 -22.49
C TYR A 271 -11.86 11.52 -21.38
N ARG A 272 -10.80 12.28 -21.09
CA ARG A 272 -10.84 13.38 -20.14
C ARG A 272 -11.75 14.50 -20.62
N GLN A 273 -11.59 14.93 -21.88
CA GLN A 273 -12.41 15.99 -22.45
C GLN A 273 -13.89 15.60 -22.42
N PHE A 274 -14.20 14.35 -22.78
CA PHE A 274 -15.56 13.81 -22.68
C PHE A 274 -16.17 13.92 -21.27
N HIS A 275 -15.41 13.59 -20.21
CA HIS A 275 -15.90 13.72 -18.83
C HIS A 275 -16.08 15.17 -18.39
N ILE A 276 -15.16 16.07 -18.80
CA ILE A 276 -15.29 17.51 -18.53
C ILE A 276 -16.57 18.05 -19.19
N ASP A 277 -16.78 17.74 -20.46
CA ASP A 277 -17.95 18.18 -21.21
C ASP A 277 -19.24 17.63 -20.60
N ARG A 278 -19.23 16.37 -20.17
CA ARG A 278 -20.37 15.74 -19.49
C ARG A 278 -20.72 16.43 -18.17
N GLU A 279 -19.74 16.75 -17.33
CA GLU A 279 -19.98 17.44 -16.06
C GLU A 279 -20.40 18.91 -16.29
N LEU A 280 -19.81 19.61 -17.27
CA LEU A 280 -20.25 20.95 -17.66
C LEU A 280 -21.70 20.96 -18.14
N ASN A 281 -22.10 19.98 -18.97
CA ASN A 281 -23.48 19.85 -19.44
C ASN A 281 -24.44 19.54 -18.29
N ARG A 282 -24.02 18.73 -17.31
CA ARG A 282 -24.80 18.47 -16.09
C ARG A 282 -24.99 19.74 -15.25
N LEU A 283 -23.94 20.55 -15.08
CA LEU A 283 -24.02 21.81 -14.34
C LEU A 283 -24.94 22.83 -15.05
N LYS A 284 -24.85 22.91 -16.38
CA LYS A 284 -25.74 23.75 -17.20
C LYS A 284 -27.20 23.31 -17.10
N SER A 285 -27.49 22.01 -17.09
CA SER A 285 -28.87 21.50 -16.96
C SER A 285 -29.42 21.60 -15.53
N ALA A 286 -28.57 21.60 -14.52
CA ALA A 286 -28.94 21.85 -13.12
C ALA A 286 -29.17 23.34 -12.82
N PHE A 287 -28.72 24.25 -13.69
CA PHE A 287 -28.93 25.70 -13.54
C PHE A 287 -30.34 26.07 -14.01
N VAL A 288 -31.30 26.13 -13.07
CA VAL A 288 -32.59 26.80 -13.28
C VAL A 288 -32.38 28.27 -12.97
N PRO A 289 -32.46 29.20 -13.94
CA PRO A 289 -32.38 30.63 -13.63
C PRO A 289 -33.54 30.99 -12.69
N PRO A 290 -33.33 31.82 -11.66
CA PRO A 290 -34.41 32.24 -10.78
C PRO A 290 -35.50 32.93 -11.61
N LYS A 291 -36.69 32.34 -11.63
CA LYS A 291 -37.89 33.03 -12.10
C LYS A 291 -38.08 34.23 -11.16
N ASN A 292 -37.97 35.45 -11.72
CA ASN A 292 -38.18 36.75 -11.06
C ASN A 292 -36.91 37.50 -10.59
N LEU A 293 -35.85 37.55 -11.39
CA LEU A 293 -34.91 38.67 -11.29
C LEU A 293 -35.36 39.80 -12.24
N TYR A 294 -36.18 40.72 -11.71
CA TYR A 294 -36.47 41.98 -12.39
C TYR A 294 -35.19 42.83 -12.40
N ILE A 295 -34.53 42.91 -13.56
CA ILE A 295 -33.51 43.91 -13.79
C ILE A 295 -34.25 45.23 -14.02
N CYS A 296 -34.18 46.13 -13.03
CA CYS A 296 -34.72 47.47 -13.15
C CYS A 296 -33.86 48.24 -14.16
N THR A 297 -34.29 48.28 -15.43
CA THR A 297 -33.71 49.21 -16.42
C THR A 297 -34.44 50.54 -16.30
N GLU A 298 -33.68 51.63 -16.15
CA GLU A 298 -34.16 53.00 -16.00
C GLU A 298 -35.14 53.43 -17.10
N PRO A 299 -36.08 54.37 -16.83
CA PRO A 299 -37.11 54.75 -17.78
C PRO A 299 -36.53 55.61 -18.91
N LYS A 300 -36.86 55.26 -20.16
CA LYS A 300 -36.60 56.11 -21.32
C LYS A 300 -37.44 57.39 -21.26
N GLU A 301 -36.80 58.50 -21.59
CA GLU A 301 -37.37 59.85 -21.62
C GLU A 301 -38.66 59.94 -22.46
N HIS A 302 -39.61 60.72 -21.94
CA HIS A 302 -40.91 61.03 -22.53
C HIS A 302 -40.78 61.67 -23.93
N GLU A 303 -41.39 61.04 -24.92
CA GLU A 303 -41.65 61.61 -26.24
C GLU A 303 -42.75 62.68 -26.12
N ARG A 304 -42.39 63.95 -26.37
CA ARG A 304 -43.34 65.09 -26.40
C ARG A 304 -44.27 64.94 -27.60
N LEU A 305 -45.56 64.77 -27.33
CA LEU A 305 -46.65 64.88 -28.30
C LEU A 305 -46.63 66.26 -28.99
N LYS A 306 -46.55 66.28 -30.32
CA LYS A 306 -46.79 67.48 -31.15
C LYS A 306 -48.30 67.68 -31.36
N PRO A 307 -48.80 68.93 -31.42
CA PRO A 307 -50.22 69.21 -31.61
C PRO A 307 -50.63 68.99 -33.07
N LYS A 308 -51.80 68.36 -33.28
CA LYS A 308 -52.46 68.24 -34.59
C LYS A 308 -53.18 69.55 -34.93
N SER A 309 -52.93 70.06 -36.13
CA SER A 309 -53.63 71.19 -36.75
C SER A 309 -54.99 70.78 -37.35
N GLY A 310 -56.02 71.55 -37.00
CA GLY A 310 -57.37 71.77 -37.54
C GLY A 310 -57.96 70.94 -38.69
N LYS A 311 -59.24 70.56 -38.54
CA LYS A 311 -60.41 71.30 -39.05
C LYS A 311 -61.65 70.91 -38.25
#